data_AF-A0A352X1W6-F1
#
_entry.id   AF-A0A352X1W6-F1
#
_cell.length_a   1.000
_cell.length_b   1.000
_cell.length_c   1.000
_cell.angle_alpha   90.00
_cell.angle_beta   90.00
_cell.angle_gamma   90.00
#
_symmetry.space_group_name_H-M   'P 1'
#
loop_
_entity.id
_entity.type
_entity.pdbx_description
1 polymer ?
#
loop_
_entity_poly.entity_id
_entity_poly.type
_entity_poly.pdbx_seq_one_letter_code
_entity_poly.pdbx_strand_id
1 'polypeptide(L)' 'PQATVNIIRDGELVRKRCIDMPLELTNVIRCMNPRCITTTEQELDHVFRLTDKENKVYRCIYCETKAERKY' A
#
# COMPACT_ATOMS: atom_id res chain seq x y z
N PRO A 1 -9.35 8.54 -0.55
CA PRO A 1 -10.08 7.37 -1.06
C PRO A 1 -11.60 7.65 -1.08
N GLN A 2 -12.21 7.69 -2.27
CA GLN A 2 -13.67 7.70 -2.46
C GLN A 2 -14.09 6.63 -3.48
N ALA A 3 -13.29 5.57 -3.62
CA ALA A 3 -13.54 4.51 -4.58
C ALA A 3 -14.53 3.49 -4.01
N THR A 4 -15.48 3.06 -4.84
CA THR A 4 -16.43 1.99 -4.53
C THR A 4 -16.23 0.84 -5.51
N VAL A 5 -16.05 -0.37 -4.98
CA VAL A 5 -15.97 -1.60 -5.75
C VAL A 5 -17.34 -2.26 -5.78
N ASN A 6 -17.90 -2.40 -6.97
CA ASN A 6 -19.13 -3.14 -7.21
C ASN A 6 -18.78 -4.58 -7.62
N ILE A 7 -19.39 -5.57 -6.99
CA ILE A 7 -19.25 -6.99 -7.32
C ILE A 7 -20.54 -7.41 -8.03
N ILE A 8 -20.44 -7.70 -9.34
CA ILE A 8 -21.56 -8.15 -10.18
C ILE A 8 -21.37 -9.65 -10.47
N ARG A 9 -22.44 -10.45 -10.32
CA ARG A 9 -22.49 -11.86 -10.71
C ARG A 9 -23.81 -12.13 -11.41
N ASP A 10 -23.77 -12.91 -12.49
CA ASP A 10 -24.95 -13.27 -13.28
C ASP A 10 -25.78 -12.07 -13.77
N GLY A 11 -25.11 -10.93 -14.02
CA GLY A 11 -25.75 -9.69 -14.45
C GLY A 11 -26.36 -8.85 -13.33
N GLU A 12 -26.34 -9.32 -12.08
CA GLU A 12 -26.91 -8.63 -10.93
C GLU A 12 -25.83 -8.05 -9.99
N LEU A 13 -26.12 -6.89 -9.41
CA LEU A 13 -25.25 -6.26 -8.42
C LEU A 13 -25.39 -6.97 -7.06
N VAL A 14 -24.43 -7.82 -6.74
CA VAL A 14 -24.45 -8.62 -5.51
C VAL A 14 -23.91 -7.86 -4.30
N ARG A 15 -22.93 -6.95 -4.49
CA ARG A 15 -22.33 -6.20 -3.36
C ARG A 15 -21.65 -4.89 -3.78
N LYS A 16 -21.70 -3.89 -2.90
CA LYS A 16 -20.82 -2.71 -2.95
C LYS A 16 -19.84 -2.73 -1.77
N ARG A 17 -18.57 -2.43 -2.02
CA ARG A 17 -17.54 -2.23 -0.98
C ARG A 17 -16.89 -0.88 -1.15
N CYS A 18 -16.97 -0.02 -0.14
CA CYS A 18 -16.14 1.17 -0.04
C CYS A 18 -14.72 0.74 0.32
N ILE A 19 -13.71 1.27 -0.38
CA ILE A 19 -12.30 0.98 -0.07
C ILE A 19 -11.81 1.99 0.96
N ASP A 20 -11.46 1.49 2.13
CA ASP A 20 -10.69 2.23 3.14
C ASP A 20 -9.18 2.12 2.87
N MET A 21 -8.39 3.01 3.48
CA MET A 21 -6.93 2.87 3.43
C MET A 21 -6.50 1.62 4.20
N PRO A 22 -5.73 0.72 3.58
CA PRO A 22 -5.20 -0.45 4.27
C PRO A 22 -4.17 -0.01 5.31
N LEU A 23 -4.01 -0.80 6.37
CA LEU A 23 -2.97 -0.55 7.37
C LEU A 23 -1.57 -0.88 6.84
N GLU A 24 -1.48 -1.80 5.88
CA GLU A 24 -0.21 -2.28 5.31
C GLU A 24 -0.33 -2.42 3.79
N LEU A 25 0.77 -2.13 3.11
CA LEU A 25 0.95 -2.29 1.67
C LEU A 25 2.14 -3.22 1.44
N THR A 26 1.91 -4.32 0.73
CA THR A 26 2.94 -5.30 0.39
C THR A 26 3.13 -5.31 -1.11
N ASN A 27 4.35 -5.02 -1.58
CA ASN A 27 4.75 -4.99 -2.99
C ASN A 27 3.94 -4.05 -3.90
N VAL A 28 3.18 -3.11 -3.33
CA VAL A 28 2.45 -2.07 -4.07
C VAL A 28 3.35 -0.90 -4.44
N ILE A 29 4.35 -0.62 -3.60
CA ILE A 29 5.36 0.43 -3.77
C ILE A 29 6.73 -0.13 -3.35
N ARG A 30 7.81 0.40 -3.92
CA ARG A 30 9.19 -0.01 -3.59
C ARG A 30 9.88 1.03 -2.72
N CYS A 31 10.76 0.58 -1.82
CA CYS A 31 11.57 1.50 -1.03
C CYS A 31 12.62 2.18 -1.90
N MET A 32 12.72 3.51 -1.80
CA MET A 32 13.71 4.30 -2.54
C MET A 32 14.93 4.67 -1.69
N ASN A 33 14.98 4.27 -0.42
CA ASN A 33 16.16 4.45 0.41
C ASN A 33 17.25 3.46 -0.06
N PRO A 34 18.37 3.93 -0.66
CA PRO A 34 19.41 3.05 -1.19
C PRO A 34 20.15 2.25 -0.10
N ARG A 35 19.93 2.57 1.18
CA ARG A 35 20.48 1.85 2.33
C ARG A 35 19.49 0.84 2.93
N CYS A 36 18.30 0.69 2.35
CA CYS A 36 17.30 -0.23 2.87
C CYS A 36 17.60 -1.65 2.42
N ILE A 37 17.47 -2.63 3.33
CA ILE A 37 17.71 -4.05 3.04
C ILE A 37 16.90 -4.57 1.84
N THR A 38 15.67 -4.09 1.66
CA THR A 38 14.81 -4.46 0.50
C THR A 38 15.30 -3.92 -0.84
N THR A 39 16.29 -3.01 -0.86
CA THR A 39 16.93 -2.56 -2.10
C THR A 39 18.19 -3.35 -2.44
N THR A 40 18.75 -4.08 -1.47
CA THR A 40 19.97 -4.88 -1.62
C THR A 40 19.63 -6.35 -1.85
N GLU A 41 18.67 -6.89 -1.10
CA GLU A 41 18.27 -8.31 -1.15
C GLU A 41 17.08 -8.52 -2.10
N GLN A 42 17.16 -9.52 -2.99
CA GLN A 42 16.20 -9.73 -4.08
C GLN A 42 14.94 -10.52 -3.68
N GLU A 43 14.92 -11.12 -2.49
CA GLU A 43 13.85 -12.02 -2.02
C GLU A 43 13.02 -11.45 -0.87
N LEU A 44 13.15 -10.14 -0.59
CA LEU A 44 12.38 -9.47 0.45
C LEU A 44 11.23 -8.66 -0.11
N ASP A 45 10.04 -8.87 0.45
CA ASP A 45 8.88 -8.06 0.14
C ASP A 45 9.07 -6.62 0.59
N HIS A 46 8.65 -5.68 -0.26
CA HIS A 46 8.54 -4.28 0.13
C HIS A 46 7.24 -4.06 0.90
N VAL A 47 7.35 -4.07 2.22
CA VAL A 47 6.22 -3.83 3.13
C VAL A 47 6.26 -2.43 3.71
N PHE A 48 5.12 -1.75 3.66
CA PHE A 48 4.92 -0.41 4.20
C PHE A 48 3.70 -0.36 5.11
N ARG A 49 3.83 0.28 6.27
CA ARG A 49 2.74 0.45 7.23
C ARG A 49 2.24 1.89 7.25
N LEU A 50 0.92 2.07 7.37
CA LEU A 50 0.28 3.36 7.56
C LEU A 50 0.59 3.88 8.97
N THR A 51 1.39 4.94 9.06
CA THR A 51 1.76 5.55 10.35
C THR A 51 1.00 6.83 10.63
N ASP A 52 0.47 7.47 9.59
CA ASP A 52 -0.37 8.66 9.72
C ASP A 52 -1.55 8.55 8.76
N LYS A 53 -2.74 8.34 9.33
CA LYS A 53 -3.98 8.17 8.56
C LYS A 53 -4.50 9.49 8.01
N GLU A 54 -4.26 10.61 8.69
CA GLU A 54 -4.74 11.94 8.27
C GLU A 54 -3.93 12.43 7.06
N ASN A 55 -2.60 12.34 7.15
CA ASN A 55 -1.69 12.74 6.08
C ASN A 55 -1.37 11.60 5.09
N LYS A 56 -1.97 10.42 5.27
CA LYS A 56 -1.82 9.23 4.41
C LYS A 56 -0.37 8.79 4.26
N VAL A 57 0.40 8.88 5.34
CA VAL A 57 1.82 8.57 5.34
C VAL A 57 2.02 7.09 5.62
N TYR A 58 2.64 6.43 4.66
CA TYR A 58 3.16 5.09 4.84
C TYR A 58 4.67 5.15 5.09
N ARG A 59 5.18 4.22 5.90
CA ARG A 59 6.62 4.07 6.17
C ARG A 59 7.05 2.63 5.94
N CYS A 60 8.25 2.47 5.39
CA CYS A 60 8.85 1.15 5.18
C CYS A 60 9.07 0.49 6.53
N ILE A 61 8.69 -0.78 6.68
CA ILE A 61 8.84 -1.48 7.97
C ILE A 61 10.31 -1.76 8.33
N TYR A 62 11.22 -1.68 7.35
CA TYR A 62 12.63 -2.05 7.54
C TYR A 62 13.51 -0.84 7.89
N CYS A 63 13.35 0.28 7.18
CA CYS A 63 14.20 1.46 7.34
C CYS A 63 13.44 2.71 7.80
N GLU A 64 12.15 2.59 8.11
CA GLU A 64 11.23 3.65 8.56
C GLU A 64 11.11 4.87 7.63
N THR A 65 11.74 4.80 6.45
CA THR A 65 11.71 5.86 5.46
C THR A 65 10.29 6.01 4.95
N LYS A 66 9.85 7.28 4.86
CA LYS A 66 8.54 7.63 4.31
C LYS A 66 8.42 7.11 2.89
N ALA A 67 7.27 6.52 2.58
CA ALA A 67 6.90 6.16 1.23
C ALA A 67 6.78 7.43 0.39
N GLU A 68 7.60 7.52 -0.65
CA GLU A 68 7.50 8.54 -1.68
C GLU A 68 7.06 7.86 -2.97
N ARG A 69 5.97 8.34 -3.58
CA ARG A 69 5.59 7.92 -4.93
C ARG A 69 6.37 8.76 -5.92
N LYS A 70 7.12 8.11 -6.80
CA LYS A 70 7.43 8.71 -8.10
C LYS A 70 6.19 8.51 -8.98
N TYR A 71 5.57 9.63 -9.36
CA TYR A 71 4.40 9.79 -10.24
C TYR A 71 3.02 9.60 -9.60
#